data_AF-A0A670K3H9-F1
#
_entry.id   AF-A0A670K3H9-F1
#
_cell.length_a   1.000
_cell.length_b   1.000
_cell.length_c   1.000
_cell.angle_alpha   90.00
_cell.angle_beta   90.00
_cell.angle_gamma   90.00
#
_symmetry.space_group_name_H-M   'P 1'
#
loop_
_entity.id
_entity.type
_entity.pdbx_description
1 polymer ?
#
loop_
_entity_poly.entity_id
_entity_poly.type
_entity_poly.pdbx_seq_one_letter_code
_entity_poly.pdbx_strand_id
1 'polypeptide(L)'
;MDLEILSTDSEGFPRRAVIRVFIDWLRDGHPEVLADPEQFVSRAIQAVDRDLDWEVKVSGLELAKVFAAQMSGRLGLSDCPYAADSSPASQAARRLKLLEAFCRVKLFEFLFGALYDCDRPVVLKACEILLAVKSKICKDSRLEESSLELGSTSQQREEKQREELILPVGERISQDPECLILFLETTDLEGLQRSLDRSSDHLEKSPQSLLQDILSAAGNTEDNEADCY
;
A
#
# COMPACT_ATOMS: atom_id res chain seq x y z
N MET A 1 20.05 11.91 11.60
CA MET A 1 21.10 11.70 10.60
C MET A 1 20.61 10.77 9.50
N ASP A 2 20.00 9.63 9.85
CA ASP A 2 19.63 8.62 8.85
C ASP A 2 18.46 9.02 7.91
N LEU A 3 17.51 9.83 8.38
CA LEU A 3 16.41 10.30 7.52
C LEU A 3 16.91 11.19 6.37
N GLU A 4 18.03 11.88 6.56
CA GLU A 4 18.64 12.74 5.54
C GLU A 4 19.17 11.89 4.37
N ILE A 5 19.74 10.72 4.65
CA ILE A 5 20.21 9.75 3.63
C ILE A 5 19.06 9.36 2.70
N LEU A 6 17.86 9.10 3.23
CA LEU A 6 16.69 8.78 2.40
C LEU A 6 16.28 9.90 1.44
N SER A 7 16.57 11.15 1.79
CA SER A 7 16.18 12.31 0.99
C SER A 7 17.28 12.89 0.10
N THR A 8 18.55 12.58 0.39
CA THR A 8 19.70 13.26 -0.24
C THR A 8 20.64 12.33 -0.97
N ASP A 9 20.66 11.04 -0.63
CA ASP A 9 21.57 10.09 -1.25
C ASP A 9 21.09 9.73 -2.66
N SER A 10 22.00 9.79 -3.65
CA SER A 10 21.69 9.42 -5.04
C SER A 10 21.62 7.91 -5.26
N GLU A 11 22.30 7.12 -4.42
CA GLU A 11 22.38 5.67 -4.57
C GLU A 11 21.23 4.95 -3.86
N GLY A 12 20.66 3.93 -4.51
CA GLY A 12 19.58 3.14 -3.93
C GLY A 12 20.03 2.30 -2.72
N PHE A 13 21.29 1.84 -2.69
CA PHE A 13 21.77 0.93 -1.65
C PHE A 13 21.72 1.54 -0.23
N PRO A 14 22.29 2.74 0.03
CA PRO A 14 22.17 3.38 1.33
C PRO A 14 20.71 3.62 1.73
N ARG A 15 19.87 4.06 0.80
CA ARG A 15 18.44 4.31 1.07
C ARG A 15 17.69 3.05 1.46
N ARG A 16 17.91 1.94 0.75
CA ARG A 16 17.35 0.61 1.09
C ARG A 16 17.80 0.14 2.48
N ALA A 17 19.08 0.34 2.81
CA ALA A 17 19.61 -0.04 4.11
C ALA A 17 18.96 0.76 5.25
N VAL A 18 18.80 2.07 5.09
CA VAL A 18 18.18 2.93 6.09
C VAL A 18 16.72 2.54 6.37
N ILE A 19 15.92 2.25 5.35
CA ILE A 19 14.52 1.81 5.59
C ILE A 19 14.48 0.50 6.37
N ARG A 20 15.40 -0.44 6.13
CA ARG A 20 15.48 -1.69 6.90
C ARG A 20 15.78 -1.40 8.38
N VAL A 21 16.74 -0.52 8.66
CA VAL A 21 17.03 -0.07 10.03
C VAL A 21 15.80 0.58 10.67
N PHE A 22 15.05 1.39 9.93
CA PHE A 22 13.82 2.03 10.43
C PHE A 22 12.72 1.04 10.76
N ILE A 23 12.57 -0.01 9.94
CA ILE A 23 11.65 -1.11 10.22
C ILE A 23 12.05 -1.82 11.52
N ASP A 24 13.33 -2.14 11.69
CA ASP A 24 13.83 -2.82 12.88
C ASP A 24 13.65 -1.96 14.12
N TRP A 25 13.96 -0.67 14.05
CA TRP A 25 13.73 0.28 15.15
C TRP A 25 12.26 0.39 15.55
N LEU A 26 11.34 0.37 14.58
CA LEU A 26 9.91 0.42 14.86
C LEU A 26 9.42 -0.88 15.52
N ARG A 27 9.92 -2.03 15.07
CA ARG A 27 9.60 -3.35 15.65
C ARG A 27 10.12 -3.50 17.08
N ASP A 28 11.38 -3.11 17.29
CA ASP A 28 12.08 -3.29 18.56
C ASP A 28 11.69 -2.21 19.59
N GLY A 29 11.01 -1.16 19.16
CA GLY A 29 10.67 -0.03 20.02
C GLY A 29 11.91 0.77 20.42
N HIS A 30 12.70 1.16 19.43
CA HIS A 30 13.86 2.02 19.67
C HIS A 30 13.42 3.33 20.39
N PRO A 31 14.13 3.81 21.43
CA PRO A 31 13.69 4.94 22.25
C PRO A 31 13.35 6.21 21.46
N GLU A 32 14.12 6.49 20.40
CA GLU A 32 13.89 7.65 19.54
C GLU A 32 12.61 7.53 18.71
N VAL A 33 12.24 6.32 18.30
CA VAL A 33 11.00 6.04 17.57
C VAL A 33 9.80 5.96 18.52
N LEU A 34 9.99 5.41 19.73
CA LEU A 34 8.93 5.32 20.73
C LEU A 34 8.43 6.68 21.23
N ALA A 35 9.27 7.71 21.20
CA ALA A 35 8.91 9.05 21.62
C ALA A 35 7.79 9.65 20.74
N ASP A 36 7.88 9.45 19.41
CA ASP A 36 6.87 9.90 18.45
C ASP A 36 6.87 9.01 17.19
N PRO A 37 6.22 7.82 17.26
CA PRO A 37 6.23 6.86 16.16
C PRO A 37 5.44 7.38 14.94
N GLU A 38 4.40 8.17 15.17
CA GLU A 38 3.58 8.75 14.09
C GLU A 38 4.43 9.73 13.27
N GLN A 39 5.14 10.66 13.92
CA GLN A 39 5.99 11.61 13.22
C GLN A 39 7.17 10.92 12.53
N PHE A 40 7.79 9.92 13.17
CA PHE A 40 8.85 9.13 12.57
C PHE A 40 8.40 8.46 11.26
N VAL A 41 7.28 7.73 11.31
CA VAL A 41 6.73 7.04 10.12
C VAL A 41 6.25 8.02 9.07
N SER A 42 5.59 9.11 9.45
CA SER A 42 5.13 10.16 8.52
C SER A 42 6.29 10.74 7.70
N ARG A 43 7.42 11.04 8.35
CA ARG A 43 8.62 11.55 7.67
C ARG A 43 9.25 10.50 6.75
N ALA A 44 9.35 9.26 7.21
CA ALA A 44 9.90 8.17 6.40
C ALA A 44 9.05 7.91 5.14
N ILE A 45 7.72 7.86 5.29
CA ILE A 45 6.78 7.71 4.17
C ILE A 45 6.93 8.86 3.17
N GLN A 46 6.99 10.11 3.63
CA GLN A 46 7.15 11.26 2.73
C GLN A 46 8.47 11.24 1.94
N ALA A 47 9.54 10.70 2.52
CA ALA A 47 10.81 10.53 1.82
C ALA A 47 10.72 9.41 0.78
N VAL A 48 10.17 8.25 1.16
CA VAL A 48 10.06 7.08 0.29
C VAL A 48 9.08 7.26 -0.87
N ASP A 49 7.96 7.96 -0.64
CA ASP A 49 6.94 8.22 -1.66
C ASP A 49 7.49 8.95 -2.89
N ARG A 50 8.58 9.71 -2.72
CA ARG A 50 9.27 10.44 -3.79
C ARG A 50 10.46 9.69 -4.37
N ASP A 51 10.79 8.52 -3.85
CA ASP A 51 11.92 7.73 -4.33
C ASP A 51 11.62 7.16 -5.72
N LEU A 52 12.64 6.99 -6.54
CA LEU A 52 12.52 6.36 -7.86
C LEU A 52 12.88 4.87 -7.81
N ASP A 53 13.57 4.43 -6.77
CA ASP A 53 13.92 3.03 -6.57
C ASP A 53 12.73 2.26 -5.98
N TRP A 54 12.13 1.39 -6.78
CA TRP A 54 11.00 0.57 -6.37
C TRP A 54 11.30 -0.31 -5.16
N GLU A 55 12.55 -0.73 -4.94
CA GLU A 55 12.93 -1.52 -3.76
C GLU A 55 12.86 -0.67 -2.48
N VAL A 56 13.17 0.63 -2.59
CA VAL A 56 12.98 1.59 -1.49
C VAL A 56 11.49 1.78 -1.22
N LYS A 57 10.66 1.94 -2.26
CA LYS A 57 9.20 2.00 -2.13
C LYS A 57 8.60 0.77 -1.45
N VAL A 58 8.96 -0.43 -1.91
CA VAL A 58 8.53 -1.70 -1.29
C VAL A 58 8.96 -1.78 0.16
N SER A 59 10.17 -1.33 0.49
CA SER A 59 10.65 -1.27 1.87
C SER A 59 9.84 -0.26 2.70
N GLY A 60 9.48 0.91 2.15
CA GLY A 60 8.60 1.86 2.84
C GLY A 60 7.18 1.34 3.04
N LEU A 61 6.66 0.55 2.10
CA LEU A 61 5.38 -0.15 2.27
C LEU A 61 5.47 -1.20 3.39
N GLU A 62 6.60 -1.90 3.54
CA GLU A 62 6.82 -2.79 4.68
C GLU A 62 6.86 -2.02 6.01
N LEU A 63 7.51 -0.85 6.06
CA LEU A 63 7.47 0.04 7.24
C LEU A 63 6.02 0.44 7.58
N ALA A 64 5.25 0.85 6.58
CA ALA A 64 3.84 1.19 6.72
C ALA A 64 2.99 0.02 7.24
N LYS A 65 3.25 -1.20 6.74
CA LYS A 65 2.61 -2.44 7.22
C LYS A 65 2.91 -2.71 8.69
N VAL A 66 4.18 -2.60 9.09
CA VAL A 66 4.61 -2.79 10.49
C VAL A 66 3.94 -1.77 11.40
N PHE A 67 3.93 -0.50 11.01
CA PHE A 67 3.25 0.56 11.75
C PHE A 67 1.76 0.27 11.92
N ALA A 68 1.06 -0.09 10.84
CA ALA A 68 -0.37 -0.40 10.86
C ALA A 68 -0.70 -1.57 11.79
N ALA A 69 0.12 -2.63 11.76
CA ALA A 69 -0.01 -3.79 12.65
C ALA A 69 0.24 -3.42 14.12
N GLN A 70 1.27 -2.63 14.40
CA GLN A 70 1.62 -2.19 15.75
C GLN A 70 0.53 -1.29 16.35
N MET A 71 0.02 -0.33 15.58
CA MET A 71 -1.07 0.56 16.02
C MET A 71 -2.37 -0.21 16.26
N SER A 72 -2.70 -1.16 15.37
CA SER A 72 -3.83 -2.06 15.56
C SER A 72 -3.68 -2.89 16.85
N GLY A 73 -2.48 -3.41 17.13
CA GLY A 73 -2.17 -4.15 18.35
C GLY A 73 -2.29 -3.32 19.61
N ARG A 74 -1.75 -2.09 19.62
CA ARG A 74 -1.84 -1.16 20.76
C ARG A 74 -3.28 -0.78 21.10
N LEU A 75 -4.14 -0.68 20.09
CA LEU A 75 -5.57 -0.40 20.26
C LEU A 75 -6.41 -1.67 20.54
N GLY A 76 -5.79 -2.85 20.57
CA GLY A 76 -6.47 -4.12 20.80
C GLY A 76 -7.45 -4.50 19.69
N LEU A 77 -7.11 -4.17 18.44
CA LEU A 77 -7.84 -4.54 17.21
C LEU A 77 -7.23 -5.78 16.52
N SER A 78 -6.33 -6.48 17.20
CA SER A 78 -5.77 -7.77 16.76
C SER A 78 -6.85 -8.85 16.74
N ASP A 79 -6.80 -9.76 15.76
CA ASP A 79 -7.74 -10.90 15.68
C ASP A 79 -7.32 -12.01 16.66
N CYS A 80 -7.23 -11.69 17.95
CA CYS A 80 -6.94 -12.70 18.96
C CYS A 80 -8.24 -13.44 19.31
N PRO A 81 -8.35 -14.76 19.08
CA PRO A 81 -9.56 -15.53 19.38
C PRO A 81 -9.88 -15.61 20.88
N TYR A 82 -8.94 -15.21 21.74
CA TYR A 82 -9.08 -15.19 23.20
C TYR A 82 -9.26 -13.78 23.77
N ALA A 83 -9.37 -12.74 22.92
CA ALA A 83 -9.65 -11.40 23.40
C ALA A 83 -11.07 -11.35 23.97
N ALA A 84 -11.23 -10.74 25.16
CA ALA A 84 -12.56 -10.51 25.73
C ALA A 84 -13.41 -9.65 24.78
N ASP A 85 -14.68 -10.00 24.64
CA ASP A 85 -15.64 -9.27 23.81
C ASP A 85 -15.69 -7.80 24.26
N SER A 86 -15.21 -6.90 23.41
CA SER A 86 -15.34 -5.47 23.63
C SER A 86 -16.73 -5.01 23.20
N SER A 87 -17.35 -4.12 23.98
CA SER A 87 -18.59 -3.46 23.58
C SER A 87 -18.44 -2.78 22.20
N PRO A 88 -19.46 -2.84 21.31
CA PRO A 88 -19.43 -2.20 20.00
C PRO A 88 -19.01 -0.73 20.03
N ALA A 89 -19.48 0.03 21.04
CA ALA A 89 -19.11 1.44 21.22
C ALA A 89 -17.61 1.63 21.52
N SER A 90 -17.00 0.71 22.28
CA SER A 90 -15.55 0.72 22.55
C SER A 90 -14.75 0.38 21.29
N GLN A 91 -15.27 -0.53 20.47
CA GLN A 91 -14.62 -0.92 19.22
C GLN A 91 -14.67 0.20 18.17
N ALA A 92 -15.81 0.85 18.00
CA ALA A 92 -15.96 2.02 17.12
C ALA A 92 -14.99 3.15 17.51
N ALA A 93 -14.89 3.47 18.81
CA ALA A 93 -13.94 4.47 19.30
C ALA A 93 -12.46 4.08 19.05
N ARG A 94 -12.11 2.80 19.14
CA ARG A 94 -10.75 2.32 18.81
C ARG A 94 -10.46 2.40 17.32
N ARG A 95 -11.44 2.06 16.46
CA ARG A 95 -11.30 2.17 15.00
C ARG A 95 -11.12 3.63 14.57
N LEU A 96 -11.88 4.57 15.14
CA LEU A 96 -11.71 6.00 14.86
C LEU A 96 -10.30 6.47 15.25
N LYS A 97 -9.80 6.08 16.43
CA LYS A 97 -8.42 6.39 16.85
C LYS A 97 -7.36 5.79 15.93
N LEU A 98 -7.57 4.58 15.43
CA LEU A 98 -6.68 3.94 14.47
C LEU A 98 -6.66 4.74 13.15
N LEU A 99 -7.83 5.12 12.67
CA LEU A 99 -7.99 5.91 11.45
C LEU A 99 -7.35 7.29 11.58
N GLU A 100 -7.56 8.00 12.70
CA GLU A 100 -6.88 9.26 12.99
C GLU A 100 -5.36 9.13 12.95
N ALA A 101 -4.80 8.08 13.56
CA ALA A 101 -3.36 7.84 13.52
C ALA A 101 -2.86 7.58 12.09
N PHE A 102 -3.63 6.83 11.29
CA PHE A 102 -3.31 6.59 9.88
C PHE A 102 -3.36 7.88 9.05
N CYS A 103 -4.31 8.78 9.31
CA CYS A 103 -4.37 10.09 8.68
C CYS A 103 -3.17 10.97 9.05
N ARG A 104 -2.75 10.99 10.32
CA ARG A 104 -1.59 11.80 10.77
C ARG A 104 -0.29 11.38 10.09
N VAL A 105 -0.12 10.09 9.80
CA VAL A 105 1.04 9.58 9.06
C VAL A 105 0.86 9.57 7.55
N LYS A 106 -0.29 10.04 7.03
CA LYS A 106 -0.65 10.04 5.61
C LYS A 106 -0.59 8.64 4.99
N LEU A 107 -0.95 7.62 5.76
CA LEU A 107 -0.87 6.22 5.34
C LEU A 107 -1.66 5.96 4.06
N PHE A 108 -2.88 6.50 3.97
CA PHE A 108 -3.75 6.29 2.81
C PHE A 108 -3.26 7.01 1.57
N GLU A 109 -2.74 8.24 1.71
CA GLU A 109 -2.15 8.98 0.58
C GLU A 109 -1.04 8.14 -0.06
N PHE A 110 -0.16 7.57 0.76
CA PHE A 110 0.92 6.71 0.33
C PHE A 110 0.45 5.38 -0.28
N LEU A 111 -0.44 4.66 0.40
CA LEU A 111 -0.90 3.35 -0.07
C LEU A 111 -1.71 3.44 -1.36
N PHE A 112 -2.63 4.40 -1.47
CA PHE A 112 -3.40 4.57 -2.69
C PHE A 112 -2.56 5.14 -3.82
N GLY A 113 -1.61 6.03 -3.55
CA GLY A 113 -0.62 6.47 -4.54
C GLY A 113 0.17 5.28 -5.11
N ALA A 114 0.61 4.38 -4.24
CA ALA A 114 1.33 3.16 -4.61
C ALA A 114 0.50 2.16 -5.44
N LEU A 115 -0.83 2.25 -5.46
CA LEU A 115 -1.66 1.43 -6.37
C LEU A 115 -1.50 1.83 -7.84
N TYR A 116 -1.03 3.04 -8.12
CA TYR A 116 -0.82 3.56 -9.47
C TYR A 116 0.67 3.54 -9.87
N ASP A 117 1.51 2.85 -9.10
CA ASP A 117 2.92 2.70 -9.42
C ASP A 117 3.12 1.81 -10.66
N CYS A 118 4.16 2.08 -11.45
CA CYS A 118 4.50 1.25 -12.60
C CYS A 118 5.14 -0.08 -12.18
N ASP A 119 5.77 -0.12 -11.01
CA ASP A 119 6.41 -1.31 -10.49
C ASP A 119 5.41 -2.22 -9.78
N ARG A 120 5.10 -3.35 -10.42
CA ARG A 120 4.17 -4.36 -9.89
C ARG A 120 4.42 -4.76 -8.42
N PRO A 121 5.67 -4.95 -7.94
CA PRO A 121 5.91 -5.26 -6.53
C PRO A 121 5.38 -4.20 -5.56
N VAL A 122 5.43 -2.91 -5.96
CA VAL A 122 4.92 -1.78 -5.18
C VAL A 122 3.39 -1.88 -5.11
N VAL A 123 2.72 -2.04 -6.26
CA VAL A 123 1.26 -2.15 -6.36
C VAL A 123 0.73 -3.34 -5.56
N LEU A 124 1.35 -4.52 -5.70
CA LEU A 124 0.97 -5.73 -4.97
C LEU A 124 1.03 -5.53 -3.46
N LYS A 125 2.14 -4.97 -2.98
CA LYS A 125 2.36 -4.75 -1.55
C LYS A 125 1.38 -3.71 -0.99
N ALA A 126 1.11 -2.63 -1.72
CA ALA A 126 0.13 -1.63 -1.33
C ALA A 126 -1.29 -2.22 -1.26
N CYS A 127 -1.67 -3.02 -2.25
CA CYS A 127 -2.96 -3.71 -2.30
C CYS A 127 -3.13 -4.68 -1.10
N GLU A 128 -2.10 -5.47 -0.78
CA GLU A 128 -2.07 -6.36 0.39
C GLU A 128 -2.34 -5.58 1.70
N ILE A 129 -1.66 -4.45 1.88
CA ILE A 129 -1.79 -3.63 3.09
C ILE A 129 -3.17 -2.99 3.17
N LEU A 130 -3.69 -2.46 2.07
CA LEU A 130 -5.03 -1.86 2.02
C LEU A 130 -6.13 -2.87 2.35
N LEU A 131 -6.03 -4.11 1.86
CA LEU A 131 -6.95 -5.20 2.23
C LEU A 131 -6.89 -5.50 3.73
N ALA A 132 -5.68 -5.57 4.29
CA ALA A 132 -5.50 -5.78 5.73
C ALA A 132 -6.12 -4.63 6.55
N VAL A 133 -5.89 -3.37 6.14
CA VAL A 133 -6.46 -2.19 6.79
C VAL A 133 -7.99 -2.14 6.66
N LYS A 134 -8.54 -2.41 5.47
CA LYS A 134 -9.99 -2.50 5.21
C LYS A 134 -10.66 -3.49 6.14
N SER A 135 -10.04 -4.66 6.36
CA SER A 135 -10.55 -5.68 7.28
C SER A 135 -10.60 -5.24 8.75
N LYS A 136 -9.84 -4.21 9.15
CA LYS A 136 -9.82 -3.68 10.53
C LYS A 136 -10.80 -2.53 10.72
N ILE A 137 -11.01 -1.73 9.68
CA ILE A 137 -11.79 -0.49 9.74
C ILE A 137 -13.27 -0.76 9.38
N CYS A 138 -13.55 -1.51 8.32
CA CYS A 138 -14.89 -1.62 7.71
C CYS A 138 -15.74 -2.80 8.25
N LYS A 139 -15.44 -3.35 9.43
CA LYS A 139 -16.00 -4.64 9.89
C LYS A 139 -17.52 -4.66 10.22
N ASP A 140 -18.27 -3.58 10.06
CA ASP A 140 -19.66 -3.48 10.55
C ASP A 140 -20.77 -3.49 9.49
N SER A 141 -20.50 -3.63 8.19
CA SER A 141 -21.59 -3.61 7.19
C SER A 141 -22.27 -4.96 6.93
N ARG A 142 -21.71 -6.08 7.39
CA ARG A 142 -22.15 -7.43 6.98
C ARG A 142 -23.18 -8.13 7.87
N LEU A 143 -23.66 -7.50 8.94
CA LEU A 143 -24.68 -8.10 9.81
C LEU A 143 -26.10 -7.55 9.61
N GLU A 144 -26.31 -6.64 8.64
CA GLU A 144 -27.66 -6.17 8.27
C GLU A 144 -28.09 -6.48 6.82
N GLU A 145 -27.33 -7.29 6.08
CA GLU A 145 -27.74 -7.78 4.74
C GLU A 145 -28.43 -9.15 4.79
N SER A 146 -29.18 -9.44 5.86
CA SER A 146 -30.11 -10.60 5.91
C SER A 146 -31.58 -10.21 5.78
N SER A 147 -31.88 -8.95 5.52
CA SER A 147 -33.23 -8.50 5.21
C SER A 147 -33.16 -7.54 4.03
N LEU A 148 -33.40 -8.08 2.84
CA LEU A 148 -34.02 -7.47 1.66
C LEU A 148 -33.40 -8.11 0.40
N GLU A 149 -33.93 -9.30 0.07
CA GLU A 149 -34.03 -9.66 -1.34
C GLU A 149 -34.89 -8.61 -2.03
N LEU A 150 -34.39 -8.01 -3.11
CA LEU A 150 -35.08 -7.96 -4.41
C LEU A 150 -34.22 -7.24 -5.46
N GLY A 151 -34.01 -7.92 -6.60
CA GLY A 151 -34.10 -7.25 -7.90
C GLY A 151 -32.79 -6.76 -8.54
N SER A 152 -32.25 -7.62 -9.40
CA SER A 152 -31.90 -7.33 -10.79
C SER A 152 -31.01 -6.10 -11.10
N THR A 153 -29.82 -6.38 -11.63
CA THR A 153 -29.25 -5.95 -12.93
C THR A 153 -27.73 -5.70 -12.80
N SER A 154 -26.97 -6.79 -12.64
CA SER A 154 -25.56 -6.78 -12.22
C SER A 154 -24.53 -6.79 -13.36
N GLN A 155 -24.85 -6.32 -14.57
CA GLN A 155 -23.89 -6.40 -15.69
C GLN A 155 -23.65 -5.10 -16.48
N GLN A 156 -24.39 -4.01 -16.25
CA GLN A 156 -24.15 -2.74 -16.95
C GLN A 156 -23.64 -1.60 -16.06
N ARG A 157 -23.53 -1.83 -14.76
CA ARG A 157 -23.07 -0.82 -13.79
C ARG A 157 -21.57 -0.92 -13.49
N GLU A 158 -20.96 -2.08 -13.73
CA GLU A 158 -19.55 -2.36 -13.42
C GLU A 158 -18.58 -1.71 -14.44
N GLU A 159 -18.97 -1.60 -15.72
CA GLU A 159 -18.10 -0.99 -16.75
C GLU A 159 -18.05 0.54 -16.66
N LYS A 160 -19.15 1.20 -16.27
CA LYS A 160 -19.20 2.66 -16.13
C LYS A 160 -18.56 3.16 -14.82
N GLN A 161 -18.54 2.34 -13.76
CA GLN A 161 -17.86 2.66 -12.51
C GLN A 161 -16.34 2.48 -12.57
N ARG A 162 -15.82 1.67 -13.51
CA ARG A 162 -14.38 1.52 -13.76
C ARG A 162 -13.73 2.79 -14.31
N GLU A 163 -14.49 3.63 -15.01
CA GLU A 163 -13.99 4.90 -15.58
C GLU A 163 -14.09 6.09 -14.61
N GLU A 164 -14.94 6.02 -13.58
CA GLU A 164 -15.22 7.13 -12.65
C GLU A 164 -14.45 7.08 -11.32
N LEU A 165 -13.71 6.00 -11.03
CA LEU A 165 -12.83 5.87 -9.86
C LEU A 165 -11.35 6.17 -10.17
N ILE A 166 -11.08 6.72 -11.35
CA ILE A 166 -9.80 7.37 -11.62
C ILE A 166 -9.80 8.66 -10.80
N LEU A 167 -9.18 8.64 -9.62
CA LEU A 167 -8.67 9.88 -9.05
C LEU A 167 -7.88 10.56 -10.18
N PRO A 168 -8.29 11.74 -10.66
CA PRO A 168 -7.50 12.44 -11.67
C PRO A 168 -6.10 12.57 -11.09
N VAL A 169 -5.11 12.10 -11.84
CA VAL A 169 -3.69 12.17 -11.48
C VAL A 169 -3.40 13.57 -10.93
N GLY A 170 -3.23 13.68 -9.60
CA GLY A 170 -2.98 14.94 -8.92
C GLY A 170 -4.02 15.44 -7.89
N GLU A 171 -5.19 14.82 -7.74
CA GLU A 171 -6.09 15.15 -6.61
C GLU A 171 -5.62 14.49 -5.31
N ARG A 172 -5.31 15.32 -4.30
CA ARG A 172 -4.90 14.84 -2.99
C ARG A 172 -6.07 14.11 -2.32
N ILE A 173 -5.83 12.88 -1.91
CA ILE A 173 -6.77 12.10 -1.11
C ILE A 173 -7.09 12.88 0.16
N SER A 174 -8.38 13.14 0.38
CA SER A 174 -8.87 13.77 1.61
C SER A 174 -8.39 12.98 2.81
N GLN A 175 -7.85 13.65 3.82
CA GLN A 175 -7.48 13.03 5.10
C GLN A 175 -8.67 12.95 6.07
N ASP A 176 -9.88 13.26 5.57
CA ASP A 176 -11.13 13.11 6.28
C ASP A 176 -11.45 11.62 6.50
N PRO A 177 -11.63 11.17 7.76
CA PRO A 177 -11.89 9.78 8.10
C PRO A 177 -13.05 9.14 7.33
N GLU A 178 -14.18 9.85 7.21
CA GLU A 178 -15.39 9.39 6.54
C GLU A 178 -15.15 9.22 5.04
N CYS A 179 -14.48 10.18 4.39
CA CYS A 179 -14.10 10.06 2.98
C CYS A 179 -13.18 8.85 2.73
N LEU A 180 -12.24 8.60 3.62
CA LEU A 180 -11.28 7.49 3.50
C LEU A 180 -11.95 6.12 3.65
N ILE A 181 -12.89 5.99 4.57
CA ILE A 181 -13.70 4.76 4.71
C ILE A 181 -14.46 4.50 3.42
N LEU A 182 -15.16 5.52 2.90
CA LEU A 182 -15.90 5.40 1.64
C LEU A 182 -14.97 4.98 0.48
N PHE A 183 -13.78 5.56 0.41
CA PHE A 183 -12.81 5.22 -0.65
C PHE A 183 -12.29 3.78 -0.51
N LEU A 184 -11.99 3.31 0.71
CA LEU A 184 -11.61 1.92 0.97
C LEU A 184 -12.73 0.91 0.61
N GLU A 185 -13.98 1.27 0.88
CA GLU A 185 -15.13 0.41 0.60
C GLU A 185 -15.43 0.34 -0.90
N THR A 186 -15.32 1.45 -1.62
CA THR A 186 -15.61 1.55 -3.06
C THR A 186 -14.48 1.05 -3.96
N THR A 187 -13.23 1.01 -3.47
CA THR A 187 -12.11 0.46 -4.22
C THR A 187 -12.18 -1.07 -4.26
N ASP A 188 -12.26 -1.65 -5.48
CA ASP A 188 -12.20 -3.11 -5.74
C ASP A 188 -10.77 -3.65 -5.59
N LEU A 189 -10.27 -3.64 -4.35
CA LEU A 189 -8.95 -4.15 -3.99
C LEU A 189 -8.81 -5.65 -4.28
N GLU A 190 -9.87 -6.42 -4.06
CA GLU A 190 -9.90 -7.85 -4.33
C GLU A 190 -9.79 -8.15 -5.84
N GLY A 191 -10.45 -7.35 -6.69
CA GLY A 191 -10.30 -7.40 -8.14
C GLY A 191 -8.94 -6.97 -8.62
N LEU A 192 -8.38 -5.92 -8.02
CA LEU A 192 -7.02 -5.50 -8.30
C LEU A 192 -6.01 -6.59 -7.96
N GLN A 193 -6.10 -7.21 -6.78
CA GLN A 193 -5.23 -8.32 -6.36
C GLN A 193 -5.32 -9.50 -7.35
N ARG A 194 -6.54 -9.95 -7.69
CA ARG A 194 -6.75 -11.03 -8.68
C ARG A 194 -6.16 -10.68 -10.05
N SER A 195 -6.25 -9.42 -10.47
CA SER A 195 -5.68 -8.95 -11.73
C SER A 195 -4.16 -9.00 -11.71
N LEU A 196 -3.55 -8.55 -10.60
CA LEU A 196 -2.10 -8.58 -10.40
C LEU A 196 -1.57 -10.00 -10.32
N ASP A 197 -2.29 -10.95 -9.71
CA ASP A 197 -1.89 -12.36 -9.64
C ASP A 197 -1.85 -13.00 -11.03
N ARG A 198 -2.82 -12.69 -11.90
CA ARG A 198 -2.91 -13.24 -13.26
C ARG A 198 -1.82 -12.74 -14.20
N SER A 199 -1.28 -11.54 -14.00
CA SER A 199 -0.31 -10.95 -14.93
C SER A 199 1.08 -11.61 -14.89
N SER A 200 1.45 -12.29 -13.80
CA SER A 200 2.78 -12.95 -13.66
C SER A 200 2.97 -14.14 -14.59
N ASP A 201 1.96 -14.99 -14.73
CA ASP A 201 2.16 -16.29 -15.40
C ASP A 201 2.10 -16.21 -16.92
N HIS A 202 1.52 -15.14 -17.47
CA HIS A 202 1.35 -15.00 -18.92
C HIS A 202 2.47 -14.23 -19.64
N LEU A 203 3.12 -13.27 -18.98
CA LEU A 203 4.16 -12.45 -19.62
C LEU A 203 5.57 -12.91 -19.22
N GLU A 204 5.90 -13.02 -17.93
CA GLU A 204 7.27 -13.34 -17.46
C GLU A 204 7.75 -14.76 -17.81
N LYS A 205 6.82 -15.71 -17.97
CA LYS A 205 7.17 -17.14 -18.17
C LYS A 205 6.88 -17.65 -19.58
N SER A 206 6.39 -16.80 -20.49
CA SER A 206 6.19 -17.26 -21.86
C SER A 206 7.51 -17.20 -22.63
N PRO A 207 7.94 -18.29 -23.30
CA PRO A 207 9.14 -18.27 -24.14
C PRO A 207 9.04 -17.22 -25.26
N GLN A 208 7.82 -16.84 -25.65
CA GLN A 208 7.56 -15.78 -26.62
C GLN A 208 7.91 -14.38 -26.08
N SER A 209 7.57 -14.06 -24.83
CA SER A 209 7.93 -12.75 -24.23
C SER A 209 9.44 -12.62 -24.10
N LEU A 210 10.12 -13.68 -23.62
CA LEU A 210 11.57 -13.69 -23.52
C LEU A 210 12.24 -13.53 -24.90
N LEU A 211 11.71 -14.21 -25.94
CA LEU A 211 12.22 -14.06 -27.30
C LEU A 211 12.01 -12.64 -27.83
N GLN A 212 10.86 -12.03 -27.55
CA GLN A 212 10.56 -10.65 -27.96
C GLN A 212 11.50 -9.64 -27.28
N ASP A 213 11.80 -9.84 -25.99
CA ASP A 213 12.76 -9.00 -25.27
C ASP A 213 14.18 -9.15 -25.84
N ILE A 214 14.63 -10.36 -26.12
CA ILE A 214 15.93 -10.63 -26.75
C ILE A 214 16.01 -9.97 -28.13
N LEU A 215 14.97 -10.10 -28.96
CA LEU A 215 14.93 -9.50 -30.29
C LEU A 215 14.90 -7.97 -30.23
N SER A 216 14.21 -7.40 -29.25
CA SER A 216 14.14 -5.94 -29.06
C SER A 216 15.48 -5.38 -28.58
N ALA A 217 16.19 -6.08 -27.69
CA ALA A 217 17.54 -5.72 -27.27
C ALA A 217 18.58 -5.89 -28.39
N ALA A 218 18.43 -6.92 -29.23
CA ALA A 218 19.32 -7.18 -30.36
C ALA A 218 19.10 -6.24 -31.54
N GLY A 219 17.89 -5.69 -31.71
CA GLY A 219 17.54 -4.74 -32.78
C GLY A 219 18.22 -3.37 -32.67
N ASN A 220 18.82 -3.03 -31.52
CA ASN A 220 19.53 -1.77 -31.29
C ASN A 220 21.06 -1.88 -31.50
N THR A 221 21.52 -2.85 -32.31
CA THR A 221 22.94 -3.15 -32.51
C THR A 221 23.67 -2.26 -33.54
N GLU A 222 23.06 -1.15 -34.00
CA GLU A 222 23.75 -0.24 -34.94
C GLU A 222 24.86 0.63 -34.30
N ASP A 223 25.00 0.65 -32.96
CA ASP A 223 26.01 1.48 -32.26
C ASP A 223 26.92 0.70 -31.26
N ASN A 224 27.04 -0.63 -31.39
CA ASN A 224 27.96 -1.42 -30.56
C ASN A 224 29.26 -1.76 -31.31
N GLU A 225 29.89 -0.77 -31.95
CA GLU A 225 31.29 -0.86 -32.35
C GLU A 225 32.16 -0.73 -31.08
N ALA A 226 32.37 -1.86 -30.41
CA ALA A 226 33.45 -1.98 -29.45
C ALA A 226 34.79 -1.94 -30.22
N ASP A 227 35.40 -0.75 -30.27
CA ASP A 227 36.78 -0.53 -30.72
C ASP A 227 37.74 -1.28 -29.78
N CYS A 228 38.02 -2.54 -30.10
CA CYS A 228 39.06 -3.33 -29.45
C CYS A 228 40.41 -3.07 -30.15
N TYR A 229 41.32 -2.40 -29.45
CA TYR A 229 42.74 -2.21 -29.83
C TYR A 229 43.55 -3.51 -29.79
#